data_AF-A0A0G1A7F4-F1
#
_entry.id   AF-A0A0G1A7F4-F1
#
_cell.length_a   1.000
_cell.length_b   1.000
_cell.length_c   1.000
_cell.angle_alpha   90.00
_cell.angle_beta   90.00
_cell.angle_gamma   90.00
#
_symmetry.space_group_name_H-M   'P 1'
#
loop_
_entity.id
_entity.type
_entity.pdbx_description
1 polymer ?
#
loop_
_entity_poly.entity_id
_entity_poly.type
_entity_poly.pdbx_seq_one_letter_code
_entity_poly.pdbx_strand_id
1 'polypeptide(L)'
;MNNKLLNIIFNKKTGAVFLVLALLITAFLSSRFREEDVPTLSPFTIKEYVSKWNNVEMGVTPLEKAESTFGKRLSSNTTNNNKVVYKYDWKTPYIPLIVGTDLNGTVEYVRVPELVTKAGSLDKFKADNNLGNPDLDMYLEGTYREKTYVYLDEGIAIEASEFSDEVHFVRYFTPTTRSEFLRTWGADLSFEYEPEGN
;
A
#
# COMPACT_ATOMS: atom_id res chain seq x y z
N MET A 1 4.34 -18.44 72.11
CA MET A 1 3.80 -17.51 71.09
C MET A 1 2.33 -17.26 71.38
N ASN A 2 1.92 -15.98 71.32
CA ASN A 2 0.74 -15.44 71.99
C ASN A 2 -0.61 -15.86 71.37
N ASN A 3 -1.34 -16.74 72.06
CA ASN A 3 -2.73 -17.12 71.79
C ASN A 3 -3.77 -15.99 71.98
N LYS A 4 -3.33 -14.73 72.22
CA LYS A 4 -4.23 -13.58 72.38
C LYS A 4 -4.73 -13.00 71.04
N LEU A 5 -3.98 -13.16 69.95
CA LEU A 5 -4.37 -12.60 68.63
C LEU A 5 -5.53 -13.37 67.98
N LEU A 6 -5.58 -14.69 68.15
CA LEU A 6 -6.66 -15.54 67.59
C LEU A 6 -8.02 -15.29 68.23
N ASN A 7 -8.08 -14.97 69.53
CA ASN A 7 -9.35 -14.68 70.20
C ASN A 7 -9.96 -13.31 69.84
N ILE A 8 -9.18 -12.39 69.28
CA ILE A 8 -9.71 -11.10 68.79
C ILE A 8 -10.42 -11.27 67.44
N ILE A 9 -9.97 -12.22 66.62
CA ILE A 9 -10.55 -12.55 65.31
C ILE A 9 -11.87 -13.34 65.47
N PHE A 10 -12.04 -14.11 66.55
CA PHE A 10 -13.24 -14.91 66.83
C PHE A 10 -14.27 -14.25 67.77
N ASN A 11 -14.19 -12.94 68.00
CA ASN A 11 -15.31 -12.22 68.62
C ASN A 11 -16.32 -11.85 67.51
N LYS A 12 -17.56 -12.34 67.62
CA LYS A 12 -18.64 -12.16 66.61
C LYS A 12 -18.82 -10.70 66.17
N LYS A 13 -18.54 -9.74 67.06
CA LYS A 13 -18.62 -8.31 66.75
C LYS A 13 -17.47 -7.81 65.87
N THR A 14 -16.24 -8.31 66.06
CA THR A 14 -15.05 -7.90 65.31
C THR A 14 -15.02 -8.51 63.91
N GLY A 15 -15.50 -9.76 63.77
CA GLY A 15 -15.65 -10.42 62.47
C GLY A 15 -16.67 -9.72 61.56
N ALA A 16 -17.79 -9.25 62.11
CA ALA A 16 -18.81 -8.51 61.35
C ALA A 16 -18.27 -7.18 60.82
N VAL A 17 -17.46 -6.46 61.59
CA VAL A 17 -16.84 -5.19 61.16
C VAL A 17 -15.86 -5.43 60.00
N PHE A 18 -15.05 -6.49 60.07
CA PHE A 18 -14.14 -6.85 58.97
C PHE A 18 -14.88 -7.20 57.67
N LEU A 19 -16.02 -7.88 57.79
CA LEU A 19 -16.81 -8.30 56.63
C LEU A 19 -17.49 -7.09 55.95
N VAL A 20 -17.99 -6.13 56.73
CA VAL A 20 -18.52 -4.86 56.21
C VAL A 20 -17.42 -4.03 55.55
N LEU A 21 -16.21 -4.00 56.14
CA LEU A 21 -15.08 -3.27 55.56
C LEU A 21 -14.63 -3.89 54.22
N ALA A 22 -14.57 -5.22 54.14
CA ALA A 22 -14.25 -5.94 52.90
C ALA A 22 -15.30 -5.67 51.81
N LEU A 23 -16.59 -5.68 52.16
CA LEU A 23 -17.68 -5.36 51.24
C LEU A 23 -17.62 -3.90 50.74
N LEU A 24 -17.28 -2.95 51.60
CA LEU A 24 -17.11 -1.54 51.21
C LEU A 24 -15.92 -1.36 50.26
N ILE A 25 -14.81 -2.06 50.50
CA ILE A 25 -13.64 -2.01 49.59
C ILE A 25 -14.00 -2.62 48.22
N THR A 26 -14.74 -3.72 48.18
CA THR A 26 -15.18 -4.32 46.90
C THR A 26 -16.17 -3.43 46.15
N ALA A 27 -17.09 -2.75 46.86
CA ALA A 27 -18.03 -1.80 46.26
C ALA A 27 -17.30 -0.54 45.73
N PHE A 28 -16.27 -0.08 46.44
CA PHE A 28 -15.47 1.06 46.01
C PHE A 28 -14.60 0.73 44.78
N LEU A 29 -14.01 -0.46 44.72
CA LEU A 29 -13.23 -0.92 43.56
C LEU A 29 -14.09 -1.15 42.32
N SER A 30 -15.29 -1.71 42.47
CA SER A 30 -16.21 -1.92 41.34
C SER A 30 -16.78 -0.60 40.79
N SER A 31 -16.88 0.45 41.60
CA SER A 31 -17.27 1.79 41.11
C SER A 31 -16.20 2.51 40.28
N ARG A 32 -14.93 2.06 40.33
CA ARG A 32 -13.82 2.64 39.55
C ARG A 32 -13.61 1.99 38.19
N PHE A 33 -14.22 0.84 37.93
CA PHE A 33 -14.39 0.29 36.59
C PHE A 33 -15.67 0.88 35.98
N ARG A 34 -15.65 2.20 35.79
CA ARG A 34 -16.57 2.83 34.85
C ARG A 34 -15.96 2.54 33.48
N GLU A 35 -16.69 1.82 32.63
CA GLU A 35 -16.35 1.71 31.20
C GLU A 35 -16.08 3.13 30.71
N GLU A 36 -14.80 3.46 30.47
CA GLU A 36 -14.48 4.52 29.54
C GLU A 36 -15.12 4.07 28.23
N ASP A 37 -16.02 4.89 27.70
CA ASP A 37 -16.57 4.73 26.36
C ASP A 37 -15.38 4.55 25.42
N VAL A 38 -15.04 3.29 25.10
CA VAL A 38 -14.07 2.99 24.05
C VAL A 38 -14.71 3.56 22.80
N PRO A 39 -14.11 4.59 22.17
CA PRO A 39 -14.68 5.15 20.96
C PRO A 39 -14.82 3.99 19.98
N THR A 40 -16.06 3.66 19.64
CA THR A 40 -16.37 2.66 18.62
C THR A 40 -15.69 3.14 17.36
N LEU A 41 -14.54 2.55 17.03
CA LEU A 41 -13.88 2.80 15.76
C LEU A 41 -14.92 2.44 14.69
N SER A 42 -15.42 3.47 14.00
CA SER A 42 -16.23 3.29 12.80
C SER A 42 -15.50 2.26 11.93
N PRO A 43 -16.16 1.20 11.42
CA PRO A 43 -15.50 0.20 10.62
C PRO A 43 -14.75 0.92 9.51
N PHE A 44 -13.42 0.85 9.53
CA PHE A 44 -12.59 1.41 8.49
C PHE A 44 -13.01 0.65 7.23
N THR A 45 -13.80 1.30 6.38
CA THR A 45 -14.13 0.74 5.08
C THR A 45 -12.85 0.82 4.28
N ILE A 46 -12.06 -0.25 4.30
CA ILE A 46 -10.96 -0.42 3.36
C ILE A 46 -11.63 -0.41 1.99
N LYS A 47 -11.60 0.74 1.31
CA LYS A 47 -11.91 0.75 -0.12
C LYS A 47 -10.82 -0.10 -0.73
N GLU A 48 -11.18 -1.30 -1.15
CA GLU A 48 -10.31 -2.16 -1.96
C GLU A 48 -10.18 -1.45 -3.31
N TYR A 49 -9.22 -0.53 -3.39
CA TYR A 49 -8.90 0.14 -4.64
C TYR A 49 -8.27 -0.91 -5.55
N VAL A 50 -8.73 -0.98 -6.78
CA VAL A 50 -8.15 -1.86 -7.78
C VAL A 50 -7.71 -0.99 -8.94
N SER A 51 -6.39 -0.86 -9.09
CA SER A 51 -5.80 -0.14 -10.22
C SER A 51 -6.18 -0.85 -11.52
N LYS A 52 -6.56 -0.06 -12.53
CA LYS A 52 -7.10 -0.58 -13.78
C LYS A 52 -6.58 0.18 -14.98
N TRP A 53 -6.18 -0.57 -16.02
CA TRP A 53 -5.83 0.00 -17.32
C TRP A 53 -6.46 -0.83 -18.45
N ASN A 54 -7.22 -0.16 -19.33
CA ASN A 54 -7.86 -0.79 -20.50
C ASN A 54 -8.61 -2.10 -20.20
N ASN A 55 -9.41 -2.09 -19.13
CA ASN A 55 -10.14 -3.25 -18.60
C ASN A 55 -9.32 -4.34 -17.91
N VAL A 56 -8.01 -4.15 -17.76
CA VAL A 56 -7.12 -5.02 -16.99
C VAL A 56 -7.06 -4.51 -15.55
N GLU A 57 -7.55 -5.30 -14.61
CA GLU A 57 -7.52 -5.04 -13.17
C GLU A 57 -6.30 -5.72 -12.54
N MET A 58 -5.42 -4.92 -11.91
CA MET A 58 -4.18 -5.39 -11.31
C MET A 58 -4.47 -6.25 -10.08
N GLY A 59 -3.83 -7.41 -9.99
CA GLY A 59 -4.03 -8.42 -8.95
C GLY A 59 -5.25 -9.32 -9.17
N VAL A 60 -6.01 -9.09 -10.24
CA VAL A 60 -7.28 -9.81 -10.50
C VAL A 60 -7.29 -10.46 -11.88
N THR A 61 -6.85 -9.75 -12.92
CA THR A 61 -7.02 -10.21 -14.30
C THR A 61 -5.91 -11.21 -14.69
N PRO A 62 -6.25 -12.44 -15.11
CA PRO A 62 -5.27 -13.37 -15.65
C PRO A 62 -4.70 -12.87 -16.98
N LEU A 63 -3.40 -13.08 -17.20
CA LEU A 63 -2.68 -12.67 -18.42
C LEU A 63 -3.33 -13.22 -19.68
N GLU A 64 -3.78 -14.48 -19.66
CA GLU A 64 -4.45 -15.13 -20.80
C GLU A 64 -5.67 -14.34 -21.29
N LYS A 65 -6.41 -13.70 -20.37
CA LYS A 65 -7.59 -12.88 -20.70
C LYS A 65 -7.19 -11.48 -21.18
N ALA A 66 -6.12 -10.93 -20.63
CA ALA A 66 -5.64 -9.58 -20.94
C ALA A 66 -4.72 -9.51 -22.18
N GLU A 67 -4.14 -10.62 -22.63
CA GLU A 67 -3.07 -10.61 -23.63
C GLU A 67 -3.46 -9.97 -24.97
N SER A 68 -4.71 -10.14 -25.40
CA SER A 68 -5.26 -9.47 -26.59
C SER A 68 -5.21 -7.93 -26.51
N THR A 69 -5.10 -7.38 -25.30
CA THR A 69 -5.04 -5.95 -25.00
C THR A 69 -3.61 -5.40 -25.02
N PHE A 70 -2.60 -6.26 -25.09
CA PHE A 70 -1.18 -5.85 -25.05
C PHE A 70 -0.48 -5.94 -26.39
N GLY A 71 -1.09 -6.57 -27.41
CA GLY A 71 -0.51 -6.66 -28.74
C GLY A 71 0.45 -7.82 -28.87
N LYS A 72 1.54 -7.65 -29.63
CA LYS A 72 2.47 -8.76 -29.91
C LYS A 72 3.52 -8.89 -28.80
N ARG A 73 3.58 -10.05 -28.16
CA ARG A 73 4.63 -10.37 -27.19
C ARG A 73 6.01 -10.37 -27.87
N LEU A 74 6.96 -9.63 -27.28
CA LEU A 74 8.35 -9.52 -27.75
C LEU A 74 9.29 -10.41 -26.96
N SER A 75 9.18 -10.36 -25.62
CA SER A 75 10.02 -11.16 -24.73
C SER A 75 9.35 -11.38 -23.39
N SER A 76 9.91 -12.30 -22.60
CA SER A 76 9.55 -12.53 -21.21
C SER A 76 10.77 -12.95 -20.41
N ASN A 77 10.85 -12.51 -19.15
CA ASN A 77 11.94 -12.85 -18.25
C ASN A 77 11.42 -12.93 -16.81
N THR A 78 11.85 -13.96 -16.08
CA THR A 78 11.54 -14.13 -14.66
C THR A 78 12.50 -13.28 -13.83
N THR A 79 11.95 -12.58 -12.85
CA THR A 79 12.69 -11.73 -11.91
C THR A 79 13.04 -12.50 -10.64
N ASN A 80 13.98 -11.98 -9.86
CA ASN A 80 14.37 -12.58 -8.57
C ASN A 80 13.25 -12.57 -7.52
N ASN A 81 12.19 -11.78 -7.72
CA ASN A 81 11.05 -11.66 -6.81
C ASN A 81 9.89 -12.60 -7.18
N ASN A 82 10.15 -13.68 -7.91
CA ASN A 82 9.11 -14.62 -8.39
C ASN A 82 8.02 -13.93 -9.23
N LYS A 83 8.37 -12.86 -9.94
CA LYS A 83 7.48 -12.23 -10.93
C LYS A 83 7.96 -12.56 -12.34
N VAL A 84 7.04 -12.60 -13.30
CA VAL A 84 7.38 -12.70 -14.72
C VAL A 84 7.09 -11.36 -15.39
N VAL A 85 8.08 -10.80 -16.08
CA VAL A 85 7.96 -9.55 -16.80
C VAL A 85 7.96 -9.81 -18.29
N TYR A 86 6.94 -9.31 -18.98
CA TYR A 86 6.71 -9.42 -20.41
C TYR A 86 6.89 -8.05 -21.07
N LYS A 87 7.48 -8.05 -22.26
CA LYS A 87 7.51 -6.87 -23.14
C LYS A 87 6.59 -7.10 -24.31
N TYR A 88 5.78 -6.11 -24.63
CA TYR A 88 4.85 -6.14 -25.74
C TYR A 88 5.07 -4.97 -26.69
N ASP A 89 4.96 -5.25 -27.99
CA ASP A 89 4.86 -4.25 -29.04
C ASP A 89 3.41 -3.78 -29.14
N TRP A 90 3.13 -2.61 -28.56
CA TRP A 90 1.79 -2.06 -28.46
C TRP A 90 1.72 -0.66 -29.07
N LYS A 91 1.41 -0.58 -30.37
CA LYS A 91 1.02 0.65 -31.09
C LYS A 91 2.00 1.84 -30.98
N THR A 92 3.18 1.63 -30.39
CA THR A 92 4.23 2.63 -30.21
C THR A 92 5.54 2.08 -30.74
N PRO A 93 6.14 2.70 -31.77
CA PRO A 93 7.43 2.28 -32.25
C PRO A 93 8.48 2.42 -31.13
N TYR A 94 9.31 1.38 -30.97
CA TYR A 94 10.53 1.34 -30.14
C TYR A 94 10.36 1.37 -28.61
N ILE A 95 9.20 1.76 -28.08
CA ILE A 95 8.95 1.77 -26.64
C ILE A 95 7.93 0.67 -26.30
N PRO A 96 8.34 -0.45 -25.71
CA PRO A 96 7.44 -1.55 -25.40
C PRO A 96 6.56 -1.21 -24.19
N LEU A 97 5.34 -1.75 -24.21
CA LEU A 97 4.51 -1.88 -23.01
C LEU A 97 5.08 -3.01 -22.15
N ILE A 98 5.19 -2.78 -20.84
CA ILE A 98 5.73 -3.77 -19.90
C ILE A 98 4.57 -4.32 -19.05
N VAL A 99 4.44 -5.64 -18.96
CA VAL A 99 3.45 -6.31 -18.11
C VAL A 99 4.18 -7.19 -17.10
N GLY A 100 3.84 -7.08 -15.83
CA GLY A 100 4.32 -7.96 -14.76
C GLY A 100 3.21 -8.87 -14.25
N THR A 101 3.52 -10.14 -14.00
CA THR A 101 2.60 -11.10 -13.39
C THR A 101 3.23 -11.79 -12.17
N ASP A 102 2.37 -12.36 -11.33
CA ASP A 102 2.78 -13.41 -10.39
C ASP A 102 3.13 -14.72 -11.13
N LEU A 103 3.55 -15.76 -10.39
CA LEU A 103 3.85 -17.08 -10.95
C LEU A 103 2.60 -17.82 -11.48
N ASN A 104 1.40 -17.42 -11.05
CA ASN A 104 0.14 -18.01 -11.51
C ASN A 104 -0.37 -17.33 -12.80
N GLY A 105 0.32 -16.29 -13.28
CA GLY A 105 -0.05 -15.54 -14.48
C GLY A 105 -1.13 -14.47 -14.23
N THR A 106 -1.35 -14.05 -12.98
CA THR A 106 -2.20 -12.90 -12.64
C THR A 106 -1.44 -11.62 -12.93
N VAL A 107 -2.02 -10.69 -13.70
CA VAL A 107 -1.40 -9.39 -14.00
C VAL A 107 -1.39 -8.53 -12.75
N GLU A 108 -0.22 -8.08 -12.32
CA GLU A 108 -0.02 -7.24 -11.12
C GLU A 108 0.59 -5.87 -11.46
N TYR A 109 1.09 -5.71 -12.68
CA TYR A 109 1.80 -4.51 -13.11
C TYR A 109 1.64 -4.28 -14.61
N VAL A 110 1.43 -3.03 -15.02
CA VAL A 110 1.50 -2.58 -16.41
C VAL A 110 2.15 -1.20 -16.47
N ARG A 111 3.26 -1.06 -17.21
CA ARG A 111 3.87 0.24 -17.55
C ARG A 111 3.52 0.61 -18.97
N VAL A 112 2.85 1.74 -19.12
CA VAL A 112 2.25 2.19 -20.37
C VAL A 112 2.94 3.48 -20.82
N PRO A 113 3.46 3.55 -22.06
CA PRO A 113 4.06 4.78 -22.61
C PRO A 113 3.01 5.87 -22.88
N GLU A 114 3.44 7.12 -22.82
CA GLU A 114 2.61 8.32 -22.99
C GLU A 114 1.72 8.27 -24.24
N LEU A 115 2.31 7.92 -25.38
CA LEU A 115 1.61 7.87 -26.67
C LEU A 115 0.35 6.97 -26.63
N VAL A 116 0.29 6.07 -25.65
CA VAL A 116 -0.83 5.16 -25.40
C VAL A 116 -1.75 5.70 -24.31
N THR A 117 -1.21 6.22 -23.20
CA THR A 117 -2.02 6.77 -22.10
C THR A 117 -2.71 8.09 -22.47
N LYS A 118 -2.11 8.86 -23.38
CA LYS A 118 -2.46 10.25 -23.69
C LYS A 118 -2.51 11.11 -22.43
N ALA A 119 -1.64 10.81 -21.47
CA ALA A 119 -1.62 11.46 -20.16
C ALA A 119 -1.36 12.97 -20.27
N GLY A 120 -0.51 13.40 -21.20
CA GLY A 120 -0.15 14.81 -21.36
C GLY A 120 0.61 15.31 -20.14
N SER A 121 0.16 16.40 -19.52
CA SER A 121 0.83 16.96 -18.34
C SER A 121 0.46 16.22 -17.05
N LEU A 122 1.42 16.18 -16.12
CA LEU A 122 1.30 15.57 -14.80
C LEU A 122 0.08 16.10 -14.03
N ASP A 123 -0.05 17.42 -13.95
CA ASP A 123 -1.16 18.06 -13.21
C ASP A 123 -2.52 17.71 -13.79
N LYS A 124 -2.63 17.66 -15.11
CA LYS A 124 -3.87 17.26 -15.78
C LYS A 124 -4.19 15.80 -15.48
N PHE A 125 -3.20 14.91 -15.60
CA PHE A 125 -3.41 13.50 -15.32
C PHE A 125 -3.83 13.27 -13.87
N LYS A 126 -3.19 13.96 -12.91
CA LYS A 126 -3.57 13.91 -11.50
C LYS A 126 -5.00 14.39 -11.28
N ALA A 127 -5.39 15.50 -11.89
CA ALA A 127 -6.74 16.04 -11.78
C ALA A 127 -7.79 15.08 -12.37
N ASP A 128 -7.55 14.55 -13.57
CA ASP A 128 -8.46 13.64 -14.28
C ASP A 128 -8.67 12.32 -13.51
N ASN A 129 -7.69 11.90 -12.70
CA ASN A 129 -7.73 10.69 -11.88
C ASN A 129 -7.99 10.97 -10.39
N ASN A 130 -8.27 12.22 -10.00
CA ASN A 130 -8.50 12.63 -8.61
C ASN A 130 -7.38 12.18 -7.65
N LEU A 131 -6.13 12.29 -8.09
CA LEU A 131 -4.94 11.94 -7.31
C LEU A 131 -4.50 13.10 -6.42
N GLY A 132 -4.19 12.78 -5.16
CA GLY A 132 -3.73 13.74 -4.16
C GLY A 132 -2.23 14.04 -4.25
N ASN A 133 -1.59 14.10 -3.09
CA ASN A 133 -0.13 14.12 -2.99
C ASN A 133 0.41 12.69 -3.15
N PRO A 134 1.53 12.49 -3.85
CA PRO A 134 2.14 11.19 -3.95
C PRO A 134 2.72 10.74 -2.60
N ASP A 135 2.69 9.44 -2.36
CA ASP A 135 3.35 8.80 -1.21
C ASP A 135 4.88 8.83 -1.36
N LEU A 136 5.36 8.76 -2.60
CA LEU A 136 6.79 8.83 -2.97
C LEU A 136 6.99 9.74 -4.18
N ASP A 137 8.01 10.59 -4.12
CA ASP A 137 8.57 11.33 -5.25
C ASP A 137 10.06 10.95 -5.33
N MET A 138 10.45 10.26 -6.40
CA MET A 138 11.76 9.65 -6.56
C MET A 138 12.27 9.84 -7.99
N TYR A 139 13.58 9.92 -8.18
CA TYR A 139 14.20 9.97 -9.50
C TYR A 139 14.29 8.58 -10.12
N LEU A 140 14.08 8.52 -11.43
CA LEU A 140 14.32 7.31 -12.22
C LEU A 140 15.81 7.20 -12.57
N GLU A 141 16.45 6.12 -12.13
CA GLU A 141 17.87 5.86 -12.38
C GLU A 141 18.16 5.76 -13.88
N GLY A 142 19.33 6.26 -14.28
CA GLY A 142 19.76 6.19 -15.68
C GLY A 142 18.98 7.11 -16.63
N THR A 143 18.19 8.04 -16.11
CA THR A 143 17.47 9.01 -16.95
C THR A 143 17.86 10.44 -16.60
N TYR A 144 17.80 11.32 -17.59
CA TYR A 144 18.05 12.73 -17.35
C TYR A 144 16.78 13.38 -16.79
N ARG A 145 16.77 13.60 -15.46
CA ARG A 145 15.81 14.47 -14.78
C ARG A 145 14.35 14.01 -14.94
N GLU A 146 14.13 12.70 -14.89
CA GLU A 146 12.79 12.09 -14.83
C GLU A 146 12.45 11.74 -13.38
N LYS A 147 11.25 12.14 -12.95
CA LYS A 147 10.70 11.85 -11.62
C LYS A 147 9.54 10.88 -11.72
N THR A 148 9.44 10.01 -10.73
CA THR A 148 8.35 9.06 -10.54
C THR A 148 7.54 9.46 -9.31
N TYR A 149 6.27 9.78 -9.52
CA TYR A 149 5.31 10.14 -8.47
C TYR A 149 4.41 8.93 -8.19
N VAL A 150 4.54 8.31 -7.02
CA VAL A 150 3.90 7.04 -6.67
C VAL A 150 2.72 7.26 -5.72
N TYR A 151 1.58 6.65 -6.04
CA TYR A 151 0.33 6.64 -5.29
C TYR A 151 0.03 5.18 -4.96
N LEU A 152 0.43 4.75 -3.76
CA LEU A 152 0.53 3.35 -3.34
C LEU A 152 -0.85 2.71 -3.16
N ASP A 153 -1.78 3.45 -2.57
CA ASP A 153 -3.16 3.00 -2.33
C ASP A 153 -3.96 2.96 -3.64
N GLU A 154 -3.69 3.87 -4.57
CA GLU A 154 -4.30 3.89 -5.89
C GLU A 154 -3.67 2.88 -6.86
N GLY A 155 -2.47 2.38 -6.55
CA GLY A 155 -1.73 1.49 -7.43
C GLY A 155 -1.33 2.17 -8.74
N ILE A 156 -0.92 3.44 -8.68
CA ILE A 156 -0.53 4.25 -9.82
C ILE A 156 0.83 4.89 -9.56
N ALA A 157 1.74 4.87 -10.53
CA ALA A 157 2.92 5.73 -10.53
C ALA A 157 3.06 6.45 -11.87
N ILE A 158 3.47 7.71 -11.81
CA ILE A 158 3.57 8.58 -12.98
C ILE A 158 5.03 8.96 -13.17
N GLU A 159 5.60 8.61 -14.31
CA GLU A 159 6.95 9.01 -14.69
C GLU A 159 6.86 10.23 -15.59
N ALA A 160 7.44 11.34 -15.15
CA ALA A 160 7.34 12.62 -15.83
C ALA A 160 8.65 13.41 -15.77
N SER A 161 8.87 14.23 -16.78
CA SER A 161 9.97 15.19 -16.82
C SER A 161 9.88 16.18 -15.66
N GLU A 162 10.97 16.37 -14.92
CA GLU A 162 11.06 17.37 -13.83
C GLU A 162 10.91 18.81 -14.35
N PHE A 163 11.17 19.07 -15.64
CA PHE A 163 11.17 20.42 -16.21
C PHE A 163 9.91 20.79 -16.98
N SER A 164 9.35 19.83 -17.72
CA SER A 164 8.21 20.08 -18.61
C SER A 164 6.88 19.59 -18.06
N ASP A 165 6.89 18.85 -16.95
CA ASP A 165 5.72 18.14 -16.40
C ASP A 165 5.08 17.16 -17.40
N GLU A 166 5.78 16.82 -18.48
CA GLU A 166 5.31 15.89 -19.50
C GLU A 166 5.41 14.46 -18.95
N VAL A 167 4.28 13.74 -18.95
CA VAL A 167 4.21 12.36 -18.50
C VAL A 167 4.72 11.45 -19.60
N HIS A 168 5.83 10.76 -19.38
CA HIS A 168 6.37 9.80 -20.34
C HIS A 168 5.79 8.40 -20.16
N PHE A 169 5.49 8.00 -18.92
CA PHE A 169 4.92 6.70 -18.61
C PHE A 169 3.96 6.75 -17.43
N VAL A 170 3.01 5.81 -17.43
CA VAL A 170 2.17 5.52 -16.27
C VAL A 170 2.31 4.04 -15.93
N ARG A 171 2.65 3.76 -14.68
CA ARG A 171 2.66 2.41 -14.09
C ARG A 171 1.34 2.19 -13.36
N TYR A 172 0.62 1.14 -13.71
CA TYR A 172 -0.52 0.62 -12.96
C TYR A 172 -0.07 -0.64 -12.24
N PHE A 173 -0.34 -0.77 -10.95
CA PHE A 173 0.08 -1.92 -10.16
C PHE A 173 -0.95 -2.29 -9.10
N THR A 174 -0.87 -3.51 -8.58
CA THR A 174 -1.68 -3.93 -7.44
C THR A 174 -1.34 -3.06 -6.23
N PRO A 175 -2.30 -2.32 -5.63
CA PRO A 175 -2.03 -1.48 -4.47
C PRO A 175 -1.28 -2.21 -3.38
N THR A 176 -0.29 -1.53 -2.80
CA THR A 176 0.69 -2.20 -1.97
C THR A 176 1.45 -1.24 -1.05
N THR A 177 2.29 -1.78 -0.18
CA THR A 177 3.12 -0.98 0.73
C THR A 177 4.35 -0.42 0.02
N ARG A 178 4.92 0.67 0.58
CA ARG A 178 6.19 1.24 0.10
C ARG A 178 7.30 0.19 -0.07
N SER A 179 7.49 -0.67 0.93
CA SER A 179 8.55 -1.68 0.91
C SER A 179 8.33 -2.72 -0.18
N GLU A 180 7.09 -3.14 -0.41
CA GLU A 180 6.75 -4.08 -1.47
C GLU A 180 6.93 -3.46 -2.85
N PHE A 181 6.46 -2.22 -3.03
CA PHE A 181 6.60 -1.48 -4.27
C PHE A 181 8.08 -1.31 -4.66
N LEU A 182 8.90 -0.77 -3.77
CA LEU A 182 10.33 -0.55 -4.04
C LEU A 182 11.07 -1.85 -4.32
N ARG A 183 10.73 -2.93 -3.62
CA ARG A 183 11.34 -4.24 -3.85
C ARG A 183 10.97 -4.81 -5.23
N THR A 184 9.72 -4.65 -5.65
CA THR A 184 9.17 -5.40 -6.78
C THR A 184 9.13 -4.58 -8.08
N TRP A 185 8.70 -3.32 -8.02
CA TRP A 185 8.41 -2.47 -9.20
C TRP A 185 9.16 -1.14 -9.22
N GLY A 186 9.86 -0.77 -8.13
CA GLY A 186 10.60 0.49 -7.99
C GLY A 186 12.09 0.29 -7.76
N ALA A 187 12.66 -0.82 -8.25
CA ALA A 187 14.08 -1.12 -8.09
C ALA A 187 15.00 -0.18 -8.88
N ASP A 188 14.44 0.57 -9.82
CA ASP A 188 15.07 1.58 -10.66
C ASP A 188 14.89 3.01 -10.13
N LEU A 189 14.43 3.17 -8.88
CA LEU A 189 14.11 4.47 -8.30
C LEU A 189 15.06 4.83 -7.16
N SER A 190 15.51 6.09 -7.15
CA SER A 190 16.37 6.65 -6.11
C SER A 190 15.81 7.97 -5.55
N PHE A 191 16.15 8.30 -4.30
CA PHE A 191 15.85 9.62 -3.74
C PHE A 191 16.79 10.71 -4.23
N GLU A 192 17.95 10.32 -4.77
CA GLU A 192 18.96 11.22 -5.28
C GLU A 192 19.01 11.15 -6.80
N TYR A 193 19.25 12.30 -7.43
CA TYR A 193 19.49 12.34 -8.86
C TYR A 193 20.91 11.86 -9.14
N GLU A 194 21.03 10.67 -9.74
CA GLU A 194 22.28 10.13 -10.24
C GLU A 194 22.29 10.23 -11.77
N PRO A 195 23.04 11.17 -12.36
CA PRO A 195 23.23 11.18 -13.81
C PRO A 195 23.94 9.90 -14.23
N GLU A 196 23.59 9.34 -15.40
CA GLU A 196 24.30 8.18 -15.97
C GLU A 196 25.82 8.42 -15.88
N GLY A 197 26.52 7.49 -15.22
CA GLY A 197 27.97 7.52 -15.15
C GLY A 197 28.55 7.44 -16.57
N ASN A 198 29.33 8.46 -16.95
CA ASN A 198 30.08 8.50 -18.21
C ASN A 198 30.95 7.26 -18.44
#